data_AF-A0A1I6K9J8-F1
#
_entry.id   AF-A0A1I6K9J8-F1
#
_cell.length_a   1.000
_cell.length_b   1.000
_cell.length_c   1.000
_cell.angle_alpha   90.00
_cell.angle_beta   90.00
_cell.angle_gamma   90.00
#
_symmetry.space_group_name_H-M   'P 1'
#
loop_
_entity.id
_entity.type
_entity.pdbx_description
1 polymer ?
#
loop_
_entity_poly.entity_id
_entity_poly.type
_entity_poly.pdbx_seq_one_letter_code
_entity_poly.pdbx_strand_id
1 'polypeptide(L)'
;MKNGYYNNRRMAWSIICILLGLFLLILTDRSLIPDDGMSGFGYGLIAVGAIRLFQVIRYRKDEAFQKKVDIAASDERYSFLSMKAWSWTGYISLIGAGILMIVMRITGNHEISQILSYCVCAELLIYSGTFFVLSKKY
;
A
#
# COMPACT_ATOMS: atom_id res chain seq x y z
N MET A 1 -29.85 4.81 1.50
CA MET A 1 -28.62 4.17 2.02
C MET A 1 -27.66 5.28 2.44
N LYS A 2 -27.37 5.43 3.74
CA LYS A 2 -26.44 6.47 4.23
C LYS A 2 -25.04 6.22 3.63
N ASN A 3 -24.42 7.27 3.08
CA ASN A 3 -22.99 7.28 2.73
C ASN A 3 -22.16 7.23 4.03
N GLY A 4 -22.04 6.05 4.64
CA GLY A 4 -21.10 5.81 5.73
C GLY A 4 -19.65 5.84 5.24
N TYR A 5 -18.69 5.94 6.17
CA TYR A 5 -17.25 6.01 5.88
C TYR A 5 -16.76 4.94 4.88
N TYR A 6 -17.32 3.74 4.95
CA TYR A 6 -17.13 2.69 3.97
C TYR A 6 -18.18 2.74 2.84
N ASN A 7 -17.91 3.59 1.85
CA ASN A 7 -18.70 3.68 0.62
C ASN A 7 -18.40 2.49 -0.33
N ASN A 8 -19.36 2.14 -1.20
CA ASN A 8 -19.25 1.09 -2.22
C ASN A 8 -17.98 1.22 -3.07
N ARG A 9 -17.52 2.45 -3.34
CA ARG A 9 -16.25 2.70 -4.07
C ARG A 9 -15.02 2.12 -3.36
N ARG A 10 -14.94 2.23 -2.02
CA ARG A 10 -13.82 1.68 -1.24
C ARG A 10 -13.88 0.16 -1.15
N MET A 11 -15.08 -0.43 -1.15
CA MET A 11 -15.24 -1.88 -1.23
C MET A 11 -14.80 -2.43 -2.58
N ALA A 12 -15.17 -1.75 -3.68
CA ALA A 12 -14.74 -2.10 -5.02
C ALA A 12 -13.21 -2.12 -5.12
N TRP A 13 -12.52 -1.11 -4.55
CA TRP A 13 -11.06 -1.09 -4.49
C TRP A 13 -10.46 -2.31 -3.79
N SER A 14 -11.02 -2.72 -2.64
CA SER A 14 -10.53 -3.91 -1.92
C SER A 14 -10.71 -5.19 -2.75
N ILE A 15 -11.84 -5.33 -3.44
CA ILE A 15 -12.14 -6.47 -4.31
C ILE A 15 -11.19 -6.49 -5.52
N ILE A 16 -10.95 -5.33 -6.15
CA ILE A 16 -9.99 -5.19 -7.25
C ILE A 16 -8.59 -5.61 -6.78
N CYS A 17 -8.14 -5.19 -5.59
CA CYS A 17 -6.85 -5.61 -5.05
C CYS A 17 -6.75 -7.14 -4.87
N ILE A 18 -7.82 -7.78 -4.37
CA ILE A 18 -7.86 -9.25 -4.23
C ILE A 18 -7.80 -9.91 -5.60
N LEU A 19 -8.63 -9.48 -6.55
CA LEU A 19 -8.68 -10.05 -7.90
C LEU A 19 -7.35 -9.89 -8.63
N LEU A 20 -6.70 -8.74 -8.51
CA LEU A 20 -5.40 -8.47 -9.11
C LEU A 20 -4.32 -9.36 -8.49
N GLY A 21 -4.32 -9.51 -7.17
CA GLY A 21 -3.38 -10.42 -6.49
C GLY A 21 -3.60 -11.88 -6.89
N LEU A 22 -4.85 -12.33 -6.99
CA LEU A 22 -5.20 -13.69 -7.41
C LEU A 22 -4.84 -13.94 -8.88
N PHE A 23 -5.06 -12.95 -9.74
CA PHE A 23 -4.65 -12.98 -11.14
C PHE A 23 -3.14 -13.12 -11.28
N LEU A 24 -2.35 -12.35 -10.52
CA LEU A 24 -0.89 -12.49 -10.50
C LEU A 24 -0.45 -13.89 -10.06
N LEU A 25 -1.04 -14.43 -9.00
CA LEU A 25 -0.71 -15.79 -8.53
C LEU A 25 -1.00 -16.85 -9.59
N ILE A 26 -2.14 -16.77 -10.30
CA ILE A 26 -2.48 -17.71 -11.38
C ILE A 26 -1.46 -17.60 -12.52
N LEU A 27 -1.04 -16.39 -12.89
CA LEU A 27 -0.06 -16.19 -13.95
C LEU A 27 1.31 -16.78 -13.59
N THR A 28 1.74 -16.60 -12.34
CA THR A 28 3.00 -17.18 -11.84
C THR A 28 2.91 -18.71 -11.75
N ASP A 29 1.81 -19.27 -11.24
CA ASP A 29 1.60 -20.72 -11.11
C ASP A 29 1.57 -21.44 -12.48
N ARG A 30 1.01 -20.77 -13.50
CA ARG A 30 1.02 -21.26 -14.88
C ARG A 30 2.36 -21.07 -15.60
N SER A 31 3.40 -20.60 -14.91
CA SER A 31 4.72 -20.28 -15.44
C SER A 31 4.68 -19.33 -16.66
N LEU A 32 3.63 -18.51 -16.76
CA LEU A 32 3.49 -17.48 -17.80
C LEU A 32 4.43 -16.30 -17.53
N ILE A 33 4.84 -16.11 -16.27
CA ILE A 33 5.76 -15.07 -15.82
C ILE A 33 6.75 -15.72 -14.84
N PRO A 34 8.06 -15.39 -14.90
CA PRO A 34 9.04 -15.86 -13.91
C PRO A 34 8.65 -15.46 -12.48
N ASP A 35 8.84 -16.40 -11.54
CA ASP A 35 8.56 -16.21 -10.11
C ASP A 35 9.69 -15.44 -9.40
N ASP A 36 10.03 -14.25 -9.92
CA ASP A 36 11.05 -13.36 -9.35
C ASP A 36 10.48 -12.53 -8.18
N GLY A 37 9.73 -13.17 -7.28
CA GLY A 37 9.04 -12.51 -6.17
C GLY A 37 7.66 -11.91 -6.52
N MET A 38 7.18 -12.12 -7.74
CA MET A 38 5.81 -11.74 -8.14
C MET A 38 4.74 -12.46 -7.32
N SER A 39 4.99 -13.72 -6.93
CA SER A 39 4.11 -14.46 -6.02
C SER A 39 3.96 -13.75 -4.67
N GLY A 40 5.07 -13.29 -4.08
CA GLY A 40 5.09 -12.53 -2.84
C GLY A 40 4.28 -11.23 -2.92
N PHE A 41 4.38 -10.51 -4.05
CA PHE A 41 3.57 -9.33 -4.30
C PHE A 41 2.07 -9.65 -4.42
N GLY A 42 1.73 -10.75 -5.10
CA GLY A 42 0.35 -11.27 -5.20
C GLY A 42 -0.26 -11.58 -3.84
N TYR A 43 0.46 -12.29 -2.97
CA TYR A 43 0.02 -12.57 -1.60
C TYR A 43 -0.17 -11.30 -0.77
N GLY A 44 0.73 -10.31 -0.90
CA GLY A 44 0.61 -9.02 -0.22
C GLY A 44 -0.67 -8.27 -0.59
N LEU A 45 -1.01 -8.23 -1.90
CA LEU A 45 -2.23 -7.61 -2.38
C LEU A 45 -3.50 -8.30 -1.87
N ILE A 46 -3.51 -9.63 -1.85
CA ILE A 46 -4.62 -10.42 -1.30
C ILE A 46 -4.78 -10.14 0.19
N ALA A 47 -3.70 -10.13 0.97
CA ALA A 47 -3.75 -9.87 2.41
C ALA A 47 -4.31 -8.48 2.72
N VAL A 48 -3.81 -7.43 2.04
CA VAL A 48 -4.31 -6.05 2.23
C VAL A 48 -5.77 -5.95 1.82
N GLY A 49 -6.15 -6.55 0.69
CA GLY A 49 -7.52 -6.58 0.21
C GLY A 49 -8.47 -7.31 1.18
N ALA A 50 -8.05 -8.44 1.72
CA ALA A 50 -8.81 -9.22 2.69
C ALA A 50 -9.00 -8.48 4.01
N ILE A 51 -7.96 -7.84 4.54
CA ILE A 51 -8.04 -7.01 5.75
C ILE A 51 -9.05 -5.87 5.56
N ARG A 52 -8.99 -5.16 4.43
CA ARG A 52 -9.94 -4.09 4.12
C ARG A 52 -11.37 -4.62 3.96
N LEU A 53 -11.55 -5.78 3.32
CA LEU A 53 -12.86 -6.41 3.18
C LEU A 53 -13.43 -6.84 4.54
N PHE A 54 -12.60 -7.38 5.43
CA PHE A 54 -13.00 -7.72 6.78
C PHE A 54 -13.45 -6.48 7.57
N GLN A 55 -12.70 -5.37 7.48
CA GLN A 55 -13.07 -4.11 8.12
C GLN A 55 -14.41 -3.57 7.59
N VAL A 56 -14.67 -3.68 6.29
CA VAL A 56 -15.96 -3.34 5.66
C VAL A 56 -17.10 -4.17 6.23
N ILE A 57 -16.92 -5.50 6.31
CA ILE A 57 -17.94 -6.41 6.81
C ILE A 57 -18.21 -6.12 8.29
N ARG A 58 -17.17 -5.91 9.09
CA ARG A 58 -17.29 -5.52 10.49
C ARG A 58 -18.02 -4.19 10.65
N TYR A 59 -17.70 -3.19 9.83
CA TYR A 59 -18.38 -1.88 9.82
C TYR A 59 -19.88 -1.99 9.51
N ARG A 60 -20.30 -2.95 8.68
CA ARG A 60 -21.72 -3.17 8.38
C ARG A 60 -22.47 -3.99 9.44
N LYS A 61 -21.78 -4.85 10.18
CA LYS A 61 -22.39 -5.76 11.16
C LYS A 61 -22.38 -5.22 12.59
N ASP A 62 -21.43 -4.37 12.95
CA ASP A 62 -21.20 -3.89 14.32
C ASP A 62 -21.44 -2.38 14.39
N GLU A 63 -22.58 -1.97 14.94
CA GLU A 63 -22.95 -0.55 15.11
C GLU A 63 -22.00 0.21 16.04
N ALA A 64 -21.40 -0.47 17.03
CA ALA A 64 -20.44 0.16 17.94
C ALA A 64 -19.12 0.44 17.23
N PHE A 65 -18.66 -0.48 16.37
CA PHE A 65 -17.52 -0.24 15.50
C PHE A 65 -17.82 0.84 14.45
N GLN A 66 -19.03 0.85 13.89
CA GLN A 66 -19.47 1.86 12.93
C GLN A 66 -19.38 3.28 13.50
N LYS A 67 -19.98 3.51 14.68
CA LYS A 67 -19.95 4.83 15.35
C LYS A 67 -18.53 5.27 15.66
N LYS A 68 -17.67 4.36 16.14
CA LYS A 68 -16.25 4.66 16.41
C LYS A 68 -15.52 5.12 15.15
N VAL A 69 -15.74 4.44 14.03
CA VAL A 69 -15.10 4.78 12.75
C VAL A 69 -15.64 6.10 12.21
N ASP A 70 -16.93 6.37 12.30
CA ASP A 70 -17.53 7.62 11.81
C ASP A 70 -17.05 8.84 12.63
N ILE A 71 -16.97 8.72 13.96
CA ILE A 71 -16.42 9.77 14.84
C ILE A 71 -14.94 10.00 14.52
N ALA A 72 -14.15 8.93 14.43
CA ALA A 72 -12.74 9.04 14.09
C ALA A 72 -12.55 9.67 12.71
N ALA A 73 -13.39 9.33 11.73
CA ALA A 73 -13.29 9.87 10.38
C ALA A 73 -13.61 11.36 10.29
N SER A 74 -14.47 11.88 11.17
CA SER A 74 -14.76 13.32 11.26
C SER A 74 -13.70 14.12 12.03
N ASP A 75 -12.86 13.44 12.82
CA ASP A 75 -11.82 14.11 13.60
C ASP A 75 -10.57 14.44 12.78
N GLU A 76 -10.13 15.70 12.85
CA GLU A 76 -8.86 16.16 12.25
C GLU A 76 -7.66 15.33 12.73
N ARG A 77 -7.71 14.84 13.97
CA ARG A 77 -6.67 13.98 14.55
C ARG A 77 -6.46 12.70 13.75
N TYR A 78 -7.53 12.09 13.23
CA TYR A 78 -7.40 10.87 12.42
C TYR A 78 -6.77 11.18 11.06
N SER A 79 -7.14 12.31 10.44
CA SER A 79 -6.49 12.80 9.23
C SER A 79 -4.99 13.02 9.45
N PHE A 80 -4.63 13.72 10.52
CA PHE A 80 -3.22 13.94 10.90
C PHE A 80 -2.45 12.64 11.14
N LEU A 81 -3.04 11.69 11.89
CA LEU A 81 -2.41 10.39 12.13
C LEU A 81 -2.23 9.60 10.84
N SER A 82 -3.20 9.66 9.92
CA SER A 82 -3.10 8.98 8.63
C SER A 82 -1.99 9.55 7.76
N MET A 83 -1.84 10.88 7.71
CA MET A 83 -0.74 11.54 7.01
C MET A 83 0.61 11.17 7.62
N LYS A 84 0.69 11.15 8.96
CA LYS A 84 1.90 10.72 9.67
C LYS A 84 2.24 9.26 9.37
N ALA A 85 1.26 8.35 9.37
CA ALA A 85 1.48 6.95 9.03
C ALA A 85 2.03 6.78 7.60
N TRP A 86 1.49 7.52 6.63
CA TRP A 86 2.03 7.53 5.25
C TRP A 86 3.46 8.06 5.18
N SER A 87 3.78 9.12 5.91
CA SER A 87 5.14 9.64 6.01
C SER A 87 6.10 8.60 6.60
N TRP A 88 5.72 7.94 7.70
CA TRP A 88 6.51 6.87 8.30
C TRP A 88 6.69 5.67 7.37
N THR A 89 5.65 5.31 6.61
CA THR A 89 5.72 4.22 5.62
C THR A 89 6.78 4.55 4.56
N GLY A 90 6.82 5.78 4.05
CA GLY A 90 7.84 6.22 3.09
C GLY A 90 9.26 6.25 3.68
N TYR A 91 9.41 6.69 4.94
CA TYR A 91 10.74 6.64 5.60
C TYR A 91 11.23 5.20 5.79
N ILE A 92 10.36 4.30 6.24
CA ILE A 92 10.72 2.89 6.44
C ILE A 92 11.00 2.22 5.10
N SER A 93 10.24 2.52 4.03
CA SER A 93 10.50 1.96 2.71
C SER A 93 11.85 2.41 2.16
N LEU A 94 12.19 3.70 2.26
CA LEU A 94 13.46 4.24 1.79
C LEU A 94 14.65 3.63 2.55
N ILE A 95 14.58 3.57 3.88
CA ILE A 95 15.65 2.98 4.70
C ILE A 95 15.77 1.48 4.41
N GLY A 96 14.64 0.77 4.35
CA GLY A 96 14.60 -0.66 4.06
C GLY A 96 15.19 -0.99 2.68
N ALA A 97 14.78 -0.25 1.65
CA ALA A 97 15.31 -0.39 0.30
C ALA A 97 16.81 -0.05 0.24
N GLY A 98 17.25 0.99 0.98
CA GLY A 98 18.66 1.36 1.11
C GLY A 98 19.53 0.25 1.70
N ILE A 99 19.09 -0.33 2.82
CA ILE A 99 19.78 -1.46 3.47
C ILE A 99 19.79 -2.68 2.52
N LEU A 100 18.65 -3.02 1.93
CA LEU A 100 18.53 -4.17 1.03
C LEU A 100 19.43 -4.01 -0.19
N MET A 101 19.53 -2.80 -0.75
CA MET A 101 20.42 -2.48 -1.87
C MET A 101 21.90 -2.78 -1.54
N ILE A 102 22.36 -2.40 -0.34
CA ILE A 102 23.74 -2.64 0.12
C ILE A 102 23.97 -4.15 0.28
N VAL A 103 23.03 -4.86 0.91
CA VAL A 103 23.11 -6.32 1.09
C VAL A 103 23.16 -7.04 -0.26
N MET A 104 22.31 -6.65 -1.21
CA MET A 104 22.30 -7.22 -2.56
C MET A 104 23.59 -6.92 -3.33
N ARG A 105 24.21 -5.74 -3.11
CA ARG A 105 25.49 -5.39 -3.71
C ARG A 105 26.64 -6.27 -3.22
N ILE A 106 26.68 -6.56 -1.92
CA ILE A 106 27.72 -7.38 -1.29
C ILE A 106 27.57 -8.86 -1.67
N THR A 107 26.34 -9.34 -1.81
CA THR A 107 26.03 -10.73 -2.20
C THR A 107 26.20 -11.00 -3.70
N GLY A 108 26.67 -10.01 -4.48
CA GLY A 108 26.95 -10.15 -5.91
C GLY A 108 25.72 -10.02 -6.81
N ASN A 109 24.53 -9.76 -6.26
CA ASN A 109 23.32 -9.59 -7.04
C ASN A 109 23.16 -8.14 -7.51
N HIS A 110 23.98 -7.78 -8.51
CA HIS A 110 24.10 -6.41 -8.99
C HIS A 110 22.83 -5.87 -9.66
N GLU A 111 22.04 -6.73 -10.31
CA GLU A 111 20.80 -6.34 -10.98
C GLU A 111 19.74 -5.89 -9.97
N ILE A 112 19.48 -6.68 -8.92
CA ILE A 112 18.53 -6.33 -7.87
C ILE A 112 18.97 -5.05 -7.15
N SER A 113 20.27 -4.90 -6.88
CA SER A 113 20.82 -3.69 -6.27
C SER A 113 20.59 -2.44 -7.13
N GLN A 114 20.76 -2.54 -8.46
CA GLN A 114 20.47 -1.44 -9.39
C GLN A 114 18.98 -1.09 -9.44
N ILE A 115 18.11 -2.09 -9.51
CA ILE A 115 16.66 -1.88 -9.51
C ILE A 115 16.22 -1.16 -8.23
N LEU A 116 16.70 -1.61 -7.06
CA LEU A 116 16.42 -0.94 -5.78
C LEU A 116 16.93 0.49 -5.75
N SER A 117 18.11 0.78 -6.32
CA SER A 117 18.63 2.14 -6.44
C SER A 117 17.72 3.03 -7.29
N TYR A 118 17.26 2.55 -8.46
CA TYR A 118 16.32 3.29 -9.29
C TYR A 118 14.99 3.54 -8.59
N CYS A 119 14.47 2.57 -7.84
CA CYS A 119 13.25 2.74 -7.04
C CYS A 119 13.42 3.86 -5.99
N VAL A 120 14.53 3.85 -5.23
CA VAL A 120 14.81 4.89 -4.23
C VAL A 120 14.93 6.28 -4.88
N CYS A 121 15.65 6.38 -6.00
CA CYS A 121 15.76 7.63 -6.74
C CYS A 121 14.39 8.12 -7.25
N ALA A 122 13.55 7.22 -7.78
CA ALA A 122 12.21 7.55 -8.24
C ALA A 122 11.31 8.02 -7.09
N GLU A 123 11.34 7.34 -5.93
CA GLU A 123 10.60 7.75 -4.74
C GLU A 123 10.98 9.17 -4.28
N LEU A 124 12.28 9.49 -4.28
CA LEU A 124 12.77 10.83 -3.92
C LEU A 124 12.34 11.91 -4.93
N LEU A 125 12.35 11.61 -6.23
CA LEU A 125 11.87 12.53 -7.26
C LEU A 125 10.36 12.78 -7.15
N ILE A 126 9.57 11.72 -6.92
CA ILE A 126 8.13 11.84 -6.68
C ILE A 126 7.86 12.68 -5.42
N TYR A 127 8.60 12.42 -4.33
CA TYR A 127 8.50 13.21 -3.11
C TYR A 127 8.83 14.69 -3.37
N SER A 128 9.93 14.98 -4.05
CA SER A 128 10.33 16.35 -4.37
C SER A 128 9.29 17.07 -5.25
N GLY A 129 8.80 16.40 -6.29
CA GLY A 129 7.77 16.95 -7.18
C GLY A 129 6.44 17.19 -6.48
N THR A 130 5.99 16.23 -5.67
CA THR A 130 4.76 16.38 -4.87
C THR A 130 4.92 17.48 -3.82
N PHE A 131 6.06 17.57 -3.15
CA PHE A 131 6.35 18.64 -2.20
C PHE A 131 6.32 20.02 -2.87
N PHE A 132 6.90 20.16 -4.07
CA PHE A 132 6.88 21.42 -4.81
C PHE A 132 5.47 21.84 -5.24
N VAL A 133 4.62 20.88 -5.65
CA VAL A 133 3.22 21.17 -6.00
C VAL A 133 2.42 21.55 -4.76
N LEU A 134 2.62 20.83 -3.66
CA LEU A 134 1.91 21.09 -2.41
C LEU A 134 2.35 22.41 -1.77
N SER A 135 3.64 22.76 -1.80
CA SER A 135 4.16 24.01 -1.22
C SER A 135 3.73 25.28 -1.96
N LYS A 136 3.21 25.14 -3.19
CA LYS A 136 2.57 26.25 -3.91
C LYS A 136 1.09 26.40 -3.57
N LYS A 137 0.46 25.33 -3.07
CA LYS A 137 -0.99 25.27 -2.83
C LYS A 137 -1.33 25.52 -1.36
N TYR A 138 -0.48 25.03 -0.46
CA TYR A 138 -0.53 25.22 0.99
C TYR A 138 0.62 26.12 1.40
#